data_AF-A0A0H5BMX7-F1
#
_entry.id   AF-A0A0H5BMX7-F1
#
_cell.length_a   1.000
_cell.length_b   1.000
_cell.length_c   1.000
_cell.angle_alpha   90.00
_cell.angle_beta   90.00
_cell.angle_gamma   90.00
#
_symmetry.space_group_name_H-M   'P 1'
#
loop_
_entity.id
_entity.type
_entity.pdbx_description
1 polymer ?
#
loop_
_entity_poly.entity_id
_entity_poly.type
_entity_poly.pdbx_seq_one_letter_code
_entity_poly.pdbx_strand_id
1 'polypeptide(L)'
;MILCVQGPRPLLSGSPTEGPVGMRTGSISSPHCLHSTPPQWDPTNDLRTIAKNFFYLDTSGWYWGAITASQAHAALQAASEGAFLIRDSSHPLYMLTLSVRTARGPTSIRIQYSGARFLLDSSSPARPSLLSFPDVPSMVQYYVGPTRKVQKGKVEETHGTQPAQRTVQESTVVLKLKRALHKPQAFPSLQHLTRLTINRSTGCPDQLPLPRPLVRYLQDYPFHV
;
A
#
# COMPACT_ATOMS: atom_id res chain seq x y z
N MET A 1 -43.23 -16.89 0.43
CA MET A 1 -43.68 -17.39 -0.88
C MET A 1 -42.50 -18.02 -1.57
N ILE A 2 -42.57 -19.34 -1.71
CA ILE A 2 -41.63 -20.21 -2.42
C ILE A 2 -41.86 -20.01 -3.92
N LEU A 3 -40.80 -20.10 -4.73
CA LEU A 3 -40.87 -20.74 -6.06
C LEU A 3 -39.46 -21.15 -6.49
N CYS A 4 -39.10 -22.39 -6.13
CA CYS A 4 -38.14 -23.21 -6.86
C CYS A 4 -38.73 -23.53 -8.23
N VAL A 5 -37.92 -23.52 -9.29
CA VAL A 5 -38.25 -24.20 -10.54
C VAL A 5 -37.03 -25.00 -10.99
N GLN A 6 -37.26 -26.29 -11.21
CA GLN A 6 -36.30 -27.31 -11.61
C GLN A 6 -36.60 -27.77 -13.04
N GLY A 7 -35.56 -28.12 -13.79
CA GLY A 7 -35.59 -29.12 -14.86
C GLY A 7 -35.10 -28.66 -16.25
N PRO A 8 -34.72 -29.57 -17.17
CA PRO A 8 -34.63 -31.04 -17.05
C PRO A 8 -33.27 -31.66 -17.43
N ARG A 9 -33.05 -32.91 -17.00
CA ARG A 9 -32.05 -33.87 -17.53
C ARG A 9 -32.67 -34.67 -18.70
N PRO A 10 -31.84 -35.19 -19.62
CA PRO A 10 -32.10 -36.46 -20.29
C PRO A 10 -31.11 -37.57 -19.86
N LEU A 11 -31.56 -38.81 -20.01
CA LEU A 11 -30.91 -40.08 -19.65
C LEU A 11 -30.82 -40.99 -20.89
N LEU A 12 -29.83 -41.90 -20.89
CA LEU A 12 -29.67 -43.16 -21.68
C LEU A 12 -29.19 -43.01 -23.14
N SER A 13 -28.47 -43.93 -23.79
CA SER A 13 -27.73 -45.18 -23.49
C SER A 13 -27.18 -45.67 -24.86
N GLY A 14 -26.01 -46.30 -24.96
CA GLY A 14 -25.62 -47.06 -26.16
C GLY A 14 -24.13 -47.38 -26.31
N SER A 15 -23.78 -48.67 -26.16
CA SER A 15 -22.60 -49.36 -26.71
C SER A 15 -23.11 -50.62 -27.46
N PRO A 16 -22.31 -51.53 -28.06
CA PRO A 16 -20.87 -51.57 -28.40
C PRO A 16 -20.59 -52.06 -29.86
N THR A 17 -19.34 -52.05 -30.37
CA THR A 17 -18.80 -53.08 -31.33
C THR A 17 -17.26 -53.02 -31.42
N GLU A 18 -16.60 -54.18 -31.44
CA GLU A 18 -15.15 -54.48 -31.42
C GLU A 18 -14.38 -54.31 -32.75
N GLY A 19 -13.04 -54.20 -32.65
CA GLY A 19 -12.05 -54.56 -33.68
C GLY A 19 -10.60 -54.15 -33.32
N PRO A 20 -9.54 -54.92 -33.65
CA PRO A 20 -8.51 -55.26 -32.65
C PRO A 20 -7.02 -54.96 -32.99
N VAL A 21 -6.16 -55.22 -31.99
CA VAL A 21 -4.69 -55.49 -31.96
C VAL A 21 -3.71 -54.39 -32.43
N GLY A 22 -2.87 -53.97 -31.47
CA GLY A 22 -1.57 -53.35 -31.75
C GLY A 22 -0.79 -53.06 -30.46
N MET A 23 0.01 -54.01 -30.00
CA MET A 23 0.96 -53.80 -28.89
C MET A 23 2.07 -52.82 -29.29
N ARG A 24 2.33 -51.81 -28.46
CA ARG A 24 3.69 -51.32 -28.18
C ARG A 24 3.73 -50.68 -26.80
N THR A 25 4.55 -51.28 -25.95
CA THR A 25 5.06 -50.73 -24.70
C THR A 25 5.90 -49.49 -25.00
N GLY A 26 5.49 -48.35 -24.44
CA GLY A 26 6.21 -47.09 -24.50
C GLY A 26 6.01 -46.36 -23.19
N SER A 27 6.92 -46.62 -22.25
CA SER A 27 7.13 -45.76 -21.08
C SER A 27 7.45 -44.35 -21.59
N ILE A 28 6.51 -43.42 -21.40
CA ILE A 28 6.78 -41.98 -21.47
C ILE A 28 6.40 -41.44 -20.11
N SER A 29 7.41 -41.31 -19.26
CA SER A 29 7.37 -40.45 -18.08
C SER A 29 6.98 -39.05 -18.55
N SER A 30 5.71 -38.70 -18.30
CA SER A 30 5.22 -37.34 -18.52
C SER A 30 6.03 -36.38 -17.65
N PRO A 31 6.58 -35.29 -18.21
CA PRO A 31 7.27 -34.32 -17.40
C PRO A 31 6.25 -33.70 -16.46
N HIS A 32 6.52 -33.77 -15.16
CA HIS A 32 5.75 -33.07 -14.15
C HIS A 32 5.65 -31.59 -14.56
N CYS A 33 4.48 -31.19 -15.03
CA CYS A 33 4.10 -29.78 -15.00
C CYS A 33 4.21 -29.38 -13.53
N LEU A 34 5.20 -28.56 -13.19
CA LEU A 34 5.23 -27.82 -11.94
C LEU A 34 3.99 -26.92 -11.98
N HIS A 35 2.87 -27.51 -11.57
CA HIS A 35 1.62 -26.82 -11.35
C HIS A 35 1.93 -25.88 -10.19
N SER A 36 2.33 -24.64 -10.50
CA SER A 36 2.30 -23.57 -9.53
C SER A 36 0.84 -23.45 -9.13
N THR A 37 0.49 -24.10 -8.02
CA THR A 37 -0.79 -23.91 -7.36
C THR A 37 -0.97 -22.40 -7.23
N PRO A 38 -2.04 -21.82 -7.77
CA PRO A 38 -2.28 -20.39 -7.59
C PRO A 38 -2.23 -20.11 -6.09
N PRO A 39 -1.62 -18.99 -5.65
CA PRO A 39 -1.50 -18.68 -4.24
C PRO A 39 -2.87 -18.82 -3.60
N GLN A 40 -2.98 -19.76 -2.67
CA GLN A 40 -4.23 -20.10 -2.02
C GLN A 40 -4.71 -18.85 -1.29
N TRP A 41 -5.79 -18.25 -1.79
CA TRP A 41 -6.44 -17.13 -1.13
C TRP A 41 -6.83 -17.58 0.28
N ASP A 42 -6.29 -16.91 1.30
CA ASP A 42 -6.67 -17.07 2.71
C ASP A 42 -7.46 -15.85 3.18
N PRO A 43 -8.80 -15.92 3.17
CA PRO A 43 -9.66 -14.82 3.61
C PRO A 43 -9.43 -14.42 5.07
N THR A 44 -9.03 -15.37 5.94
CA THR A 44 -8.84 -15.08 7.37
C THR A 44 -7.61 -14.19 7.58
N ASN A 45 -6.53 -14.49 6.87
CA ASN A 45 -5.33 -13.67 6.90
C ASN A 45 -5.56 -12.29 6.29
N ASP A 46 -6.34 -12.22 5.21
CA ASP A 46 -6.70 -10.94 4.60
C ASP A 46 -7.50 -10.05 5.55
N LEU A 47 -8.55 -10.59 6.15
CA LEU A 47 -9.38 -9.85 7.11
C LEU A 47 -8.55 -9.36 8.30
N ARG A 48 -7.64 -10.18 8.83
CA ARG A 48 -6.74 -9.79 9.92
C ARG A 48 -5.80 -8.66 9.50
N THR A 49 -5.21 -8.76 8.31
CA THR A 49 -4.30 -7.75 7.76
C THR A 49 -5.02 -6.42 7.55
N ILE A 50 -6.20 -6.46 6.94
CA ILE A 50 -7.04 -5.28 6.70
C ILE A 50 -7.45 -4.64 8.03
N ALA A 51 -7.99 -5.41 8.97
CA ALA A 51 -8.42 -4.89 10.27
C ALA A 51 -7.26 -4.24 11.05
N LYS A 52 -6.08 -4.89 11.05
CA LYS A 52 -4.89 -4.35 11.69
C LYS A 52 -4.42 -3.05 11.03
N ASN A 53 -4.44 -3.00 9.71
CA ASN A 53 -4.09 -1.80 8.96
C ASN A 53 -5.02 -0.62 9.28
N PHE A 54 -6.34 -0.85 9.34
CA PHE A 54 -7.30 0.19 9.71
C PHE A 54 -7.13 0.65 11.16
N PHE A 55 -6.86 -0.27 12.10
CA PHE A 55 -6.52 0.11 13.47
C PHE A 55 -5.32 1.07 13.54
N TYR A 56 -4.27 0.81 12.74
CA TYR A 56 -3.15 1.73 12.64
C TYR A 56 -3.54 3.06 12.00
N LEU A 57 -4.29 3.04 10.90
CA LEU A 57 -4.74 4.26 10.23
C LEU A 57 -5.56 5.16 11.16
N ASP A 58 -6.52 4.60 11.88
CA ASP A 58 -7.34 5.33 12.85
C ASP A 58 -6.48 5.92 13.98
N THR A 59 -5.49 5.16 14.43
CA THR A 59 -4.54 5.59 15.47
C THR A 59 -3.62 6.72 15.00
N SER A 60 -3.27 6.75 13.71
CA SER A 60 -2.25 7.64 13.14
C SER A 60 -2.61 9.14 13.19
N GLY A 61 -3.91 9.47 13.17
CA GLY A 61 -4.42 10.84 13.09
C GLY A 61 -4.30 11.52 11.73
N TRP A 62 -3.66 10.90 10.74
CA TRP A 62 -3.55 11.39 9.35
C TRP A 62 -4.33 10.56 8.33
N TYR A 63 -5.14 9.62 8.81
CA TYR A 63 -6.24 9.02 8.06
C TYR A 63 -7.50 9.89 8.21
N TRP A 64 -8.07 10.31 7.08
CA TRP A 64 -9.21 11.22 7.02
C TRP A 64 -10.55 10.51 6.78
N GLY A 65 -10.54 9.19 6.60
CA GLY A 65 -11.75 8.41 6.34
C GLY A 65 -12.41 8.75 5.01
N ALA A 66 -13.74 8.72 5.01
CA ALA A 66 -14.60 8.88 3.84
C ALA A 66 -14.74 10.33 3.34
N ILE A 67 -13.63 11.04 3.18
CA ILE A 67 -13.62 12.35 2.50
C ILE A 67 -13.51 12.19 0.99
N THR A 68 -14.09 13.14 0.26
CA THR A 68 -14.00 13.17 -1.20
C THR A 68 -12.61 13.60 -1.68
N ALA A 69 -12.30 13.30 -2.94
CA ALA A 69 -11.06 13.75 -3.58
C ALA A 69 -10.92 15.28 -3.56
N SER A 70 -12.00 16.01 -3.82
CA SER A 70 -12.02 17.48 -3.81
C SER A 70 -11.75 18.05 -2.43
N GLN A 71 -12.35 17.49 -1.37
CA GLN A 71 -12.06 17.89 0.02
C GLN A 71 -10.59 17.66 0.39
N ALA A 72 -10.02 16.51 -0.01
CA ALA A 72 -8.61 16.21 0.22
C ALA A 72 -7.68 17.19 -0.51
N HIS A 73 -8.00 17.50 -1.78
CA HIS A 73 -7.23 18.44 -2.58
C HIS A 73 -7.31 19.85 -2.01
N ALA A 74 -8.49 20.30 -1.58
CA ALA A 74 -8.67 21.59 -0.92
C ALA A 74 -7.83 21.71 0.36
N ALA A 75 -7.84 20.68 1.21
CA ALA A 75 -7.03 20.65 2.44
C ALA A 75 -5.51 20.70 2.14
N LEU A 76 -5.07 20.06 1.05
CA LEU A 76 -3.67 20.02 0.63
C LEU A 76 -3.24 21.25 -0.18
N GLN A 77 -4.17 22.04 -0.71
CA GLN A 77 -3.87 23.18 -1.58
C GLN A 77 -3.00 24.22 -0.87
N ALA A 78 -3.34 24.53 0.38
CA ALA A 78 -2.61 25.46 1.23
C ALA A 78 -1.44 24.81 2.01
N ALA A 79 -1.25 23.50 1.86
CA ALA A 79 -0.18 22.78 2.55
C ALA A 79 1.17 22.90 1.80
N SER A 80 2.25 22.67 2.54
CA SER A 80 3.61 22.59 1.99
C SER A 80 3.77 21.40 1.04
N GLU A 81 4.63 21.52 0.03
CA GLU A 81 5.01 20.38 -0.82
C GLU A 81 5.48 19.18 0.02
N GLY A 82 4.99 17.99 -0.33
CA GLY A 82 5.21 16.73 0.38
C GLY A 82 4.24 16.50 1.55
N ALA A 83 3.33 17.43 1.82
CA ALA A 83 2.21 17.17 2.74
C ALA A 83 1.29 16.09 2.15
N PHE A 84 0.81 15.17 2.98
CA PHE A 84 -0.04 14.07 2.52
C PHE A 84 -1.09 13.65 3.54
N LEU A 85 -2.10 12.92 3.09
CA LEU A 85 -3.10 12.25 3.92
C LEU A 85 -3.55 10.95 3.26
N ILE A 86 -4.06 10.01 4.07
CA ILE A 86 -4.77 8.82 3.56
C ILE A 86 -6.27 9.04 3.73
N ARG A 87 -7.05 8.60 2.74
CA ARG A 87 -8.51 8.62 2.77
C ARG A 87 -9.07 7.36 2.11
N ASP A 88 -10.37 7.15 2.24
CA ASP A 88 -11.05 6.11 1.51
C ASP A 88 -11.04 6.41 0.00
N SER A 89 -10.93 5.36 -0.81
CA SER A 89 -11.08 5.52 -2.25
C SER A 89 -12.54 5.67 -2.62
N SER A 90 -12.81 6.54 -3.59
CA SER A 90 -14.13 6.61 -4.24
C SER A 90 -14.26 5.60 -5.39
N HIS A 91 -13.20 4.84 -5.69
CA HIS A 91 -13.20 3.84 -6.74
C HIS A 91 -13.58 2.47 -6.18
N PRO A 92 -14.51 1.72 -6.80
CA PRO A 92 -15.05 0.47 -6.23
C PRO A 92 -14.01 -0.64 -6.04
N LEU A 93 -12.93 -0.63 -6.82
CA LEU A 93 -11.85 -1.63 -6.75
C LEU A 93 -10.74 -1.31 -5.73
N TYR A 94 -10.82 -0.19 -5.02
CA TYR A 94 -9.75 0.25 -4.12
C TYR A 94 -10.34 0.66 -2.77
N MET A 95 -9.71 0.26 -1.67
CA MET A 95 -10.17 0.66 -0.34
C MET A 95 -9.63 2.05 0.04
N LEU A 96 -8.37 2.33 -0.29
CA LEU A 96 -7.64 3.49 0.21
C LEU A 96 -7.00 4.30 -0.92
N THR A 97 -6.72 5.57 -0.63
CA THR A 97 -6.08 6.50 -1.56
C THR A 97 -5.17 7.45 -0.78
N LEU A 98 -3.92 7.57 -1.25
CA LEU A 98 -2.96 8.56 -0.80
C LEU A 98 -3.20 9.86 -1.56
N SER A 99 -3.48 10.95 -0.85
CA SER A 99 -3.51 12.29 -1.44
C SER A 99 -2.29 13.08 -0.97
N VAL A 100 -1.56 13.70 -1.89
CA VAL A 100 -0.27 14.37 -1.61
C VAL A 100 -0.16 15.69 -2.37
N ARG A 101 0.40 16.71 -1.72
CA ARG A 101 0.78 17.97 -2.35
C ARG A 101 2.13 17.82 -3.05
N THR A 102 2.14 17.79 -4.37
CA THR A 102 3.37 17.82 -5.20
C THR A 102 3.70 19.26 -5.59
N ALA A 103 4.82 19.55 -6.25
CA ALA A 103 5.10 20.89 -6.77
C ALA A 103 4.00 21.42 -7.72
N ARG A 104 3.38 20.52 -8.51
CA ARG A 104 2.35 20.84 -9.51
C ARG A 104 0.94 21.00 -8.93
N GLY A 105 0.73 20.64 -7.66
CA GLY A 105 -0.56 20.67 -7.01
C GLY A 105 -0.84 19.39 -6.21
N PRO A 106 -1.98 19.35 -5.50
CA PRO A 106 -2.50 18.12 -4.93
C PRO A 106 -2.74 17.05 -6.01
N THR A 107 -2.38 15.82 -5.72
CA THR A 107 -2.69 14.65 -6.55
C THR A 107 -3.11 13.48 -5.67
N SER A 108 -3.76 12.48 -6.26
CA SER A 108 -4.21 11.28 -5.57
C SER A 108 -3.67 10.03 -6.26
N ILE A 109 -3.15 9.10 -5.47
CA ILE A 109 -2.61 7.80 -5.89
C ILE A 109 -3.39 6.73 -5.15
N ARG A 110 -3.96 5.78 -5.88
CA ARG A 110 -4.72 4.67 -5.28
C ARG A 110 -3.77 3.69 -4.61
N ILE A 111 -4.25 2.98 -3.60
CA ILE A 111 -3.49 1.94 -2.91
C ILE A 111 -4.14 0.60 -3.25
N GLN A 112 -3.42 -0.22 -4.01
CA GLN A 112 -3.82 -1.59 -4.32
C GLN A 112 -3.61 -2.48 -3.09
N TYR A 113 -4.50 -3.46 -2.93
CA TYR A 113 -4.39 -4.53 -1.96
C TYR A 113 -4.43 -5.88 -2.69
N SER A 114 -3.42 -6.70 -2.50
CA SER A 114 -3.33 -8.04 -3.09
C SER A 114 -2.43 -8.94 -2.24
N GLY A 115 -2.90 -10.16 -1.97
CA GLY A 115 -2.15 -11.17 -1.22
C GLY A 115 -1.66 -10.69 0.15
N ALA A 116 -2.56 -10.13 0.97
CA ALA A 116 -2.22 -9.55 2.29
C ALA A 116 -1.15 -8.46 2.27
N ARG A 117 -1.03 -7.70 1.17
CA ARG A 117 -0.07 -6.60 1.04
C ARG A 117 -0.66 -5.39 0.33
N PHE A 118 -0.12 -4.21 0.66
CA PHE A 118 -0.47 -2.91 0.12
C PHE A 118 0.62 -2.39 -0.80
N LEU A 119 0.24 -1.77 -1.91
CA LEU A 119 1.18 -1.12 -2.84
C LEU A 119 0.52 0.07 -3.54
N LEU A 120 1.30 1.04 -3.98
CA LEU A 120 0.77 2.17 -4.73
C LEU A 120 0.36 1.74 -6.14
N ASP A 121 -0.68 2.35 -6.68
CA ASP A 121 -1.04 2.15 -8.07
C ASP A 121 -0.10 3.00 -8.95
N SER A 122 0.82 2.37 -9.70
CA SER A 122 1.63 3.06 -10.71
C SER A 122 0.96 2.97 -12.07
N SER A 123 0.63 4.12 -12.65
CA SER A 123 0.24 4.21 -14.06
C SER A 123 1.45 4.21 -15.01
N SER A 124 2.69 4.18 -14.51
CA SER A 124 3.90 4.16 -15.33
C SER A 124 4.50 2.75 -15.39
N PRO A 125 4.56 2.11 -16.57
CA PRO A 125 5.15 0.79 -16.77
C PRO A 125 6.69 0.79 -16.72
N ALA A 126 7.31 1.96 -16.60
CA ALA A 126 8.77 2.12 -16.65
C ALA A 126 9.50 1.92 -15.31
N ARG A 127 8.81 1.45 -14.25
CA ARG A 127 9.45 1.08 -12.98
C ARG A 127 9.17 -0.38 -12.62
N PRO A 128 10.21 -1.23 -12.56
CA PRO A 128 10.06 -2.59 -12.04
C PRO A 128 9.76 -2.52 -10.53
N SER A 129 8.76 -3.30 -10.11
CA SER A 129 8.31 -3.55 -8.73
C SER A 129 8.15 -2.31 -7.82
N LEU A 130 6.97 -1.70 -7.85
CA LEU A 130 6.52 -1.01 -6.64
C LEU A 130 6.58 -1.99 -5.45
N LEU A 131 7.22 -1.55 -4.37
CA LEU A 131 7.33 -2.37 -3.18
C LEU A 131 5.94 -2.60 -2.61
N SER A 132 5.69 -3.84 -2.20
CA SER A 132 4.50 -4.21 -1.45
C SER A 132 4.84 -4.22 0.03
N PHE A 133 3.89 -3.78 0.85
CA PHE A 133 4.07 -3.58 2.28
C PHE A 133 3.01 -4.35 3.07
N PRO A 134 3.30 -4.79 4.29
CA PRO A 134 2.30 -5.47 5.13
C PRO A 134 1.17 -4.52 5.56
N ASP A 135 1.44 -3.22 5.66
CA ASP A 135 0.50 -2.19 6.07
C ASP A 135 0.86 -0.82 5.45
N VAL A 136 -0.13 0.08 5.43
CA VAL A 136 -0.02 1.42 4.85
C VAL A 136 0.94 2.33 5.63
N PRO A 137 0.98 2.35 6.98
CA PRO A 137 1.99 3.12 7.70
C PRO A 137 3.43 2.73 7.33
N SER A 138 3.73 1.44 7.16
CA SER A 138 5.04 0.98 6.66
C SER A 138 5.35 1.51 5.26
N MET A 139 4.37 1.46 4.36
CA MET A 139 4.48 2.03 3.01
C MET A 139 4.78 3.54 3.08
N VAL A 140 4.02 4.28 3.90
CA VAL A 140 4.21 5.73 4.08
C VAL A 140 5.60 6.02 4.62
N GLN A 141 6.04 5.32 5.67
CA GLN A 141 7.36 5.51 6.28
C GLN A 141 8.50 5.30 5.27
N TYR A 142 8.36 4.32 4.38
CA TYR A 142 9.30 4.10 3.29
C TYR A 142 9.38 5.31 2.34
N TYR A 143 8.23 5.86 1.92
CA TYR A 143 8.19 7.00 0.98
C TYR A 143 8.44 8.38 1.62
N VAL A 144 8.33 8.50 2.94
CA VAL A 144 8.80 9.67 3.68
C VAL A 144 10.32 9.73 3.67
N GLY A 145 10.98 8.57 3.76
CA GLY A 145 12.43 8.43 3.79
C GLY A 145 13.07 9.05 5.05
N PRO A 146 14.36 8.78 5.30
CA PRO A 146 15.08 9.47 6.35
C PRO A 146 15.22 10.95 5.98
N THR A 147 14.70 11.83 6.83
CA THR A 147 14.88 13.28 6.69
C THR A 147 16.38 13.57 6.70
N ARG A 148 16.99 13.81 5.53
CA ARG A 148 18.34 14.38 5.48
C ARG A 148 18.25 15.75 6.13
N LYS A 149 18.77 15.90 7.36
CA LYS A 149 19.03 17.22 7.93
C LYS A 149 20.00 17.91 6.98
N VAL A 150 19.49 18.82 6.16
CA VAL A 150 20.33 19.71 5.36
C VAL A 150 21.07 20.58 6.36
N GLN A 151 22.34 20.26 6.62
CA GLN A 151 23.26 21.21 7.22
C GLN A 151 23.33 22.40 6.27
N LYS A 152 22.83 23.54 6.74
CA LYS A 152 22.97 24.83 6.07
C LYS A 152 24.44 25.25 6.18
N GLY A 153 25.28 24.67 5.33
CA GLY A 153 26.65 25.13 5.07
C GLY A 153 26.61 26.29 4.08
N LYS A 154 27.28 27.38 4.45
CA LYS A 154 27.30 28.70 3.83
C LYS A 154 28.45 28.77 2.80
N VAL A 155 28.11 29.14 1.56
CA VAL A 155 28.89 29.91 0.54
C VAL A 155 30.12 29.22 -0.08
N GLU A 156 30.13 29.12 -1.42
CA GLU A 156 31.06 29.88 -2.30
C GLU A 156 30.65 29.80 -3.77
N GLU A 157 30.68 30.97 -4.42
CA GLU A 157 30.47 31.20 -5.85
C GLU A 157 31.65 30.66 -6.67
N THR A 158 31.40 30.09 -7.85
CA THR A 158 32.25 30.32 -9.04
C THR A 158 31.43 30.07 -10.30
N HIS A 159 31.59 31.00 -11.25
CA HIS A 159 30.96 31.13 -12.55
C HIS A 159 31.13 29.94 -13.51
N GLY A 160 30.20 29.81 -14.48
CA GLY A 160 30.56 29.41 -15.85
C GLY A 160 29.64 28.45 -16.60
N THR A 161 28.90 29.01 -17.57
CA THR A 161 28.63 28.43 -18.90
C THR A 161 27.42 27.51 -19.09
N GLN A 162 26.43 28.03 -19.83
CA GLN A 162 25.35 27.27 -20.49
C GLN A 162 25.91 26.35 -21.58
N PRO A 163 25.20 25.24 -21.90
CA PRO A 163 24.51 25.27 -23.19
C PRO A 163 23.06 24.77 -23.11
N ALA A 164 22.23 25.41 -23.92
CA ALA A 164 20.85 25.03 -24.17
C ALA A 164 20.75 23.66 -24.87
N GLN A 165 20.06 22.71 -24.25
CA GLN A 165 19.40 21.61 -24.96
C GLN A 165 18.03 21.36 -24.34
N ARG A 166 17.00 21.53 -25.19
CA ARG A 166 15.60 21.26 -24.91
C ARG A 166 15.44 19.79 -24.52
N THR A 167 15.32 19.52 -23.22
CA THR A 167 14.79 18.24 -22.75
C THR A 167 13.27 18.35 -22.69
N VAL A 168 12.60 17.51 -23.46
CA VAL A 168 11.21 17.15 -23.23
C VAL A 168 11.13 16.72 -21.77
N GLN A 169 10.55 17.58 -20.94
CA GLN A 169 10.46 17.39 -19.50
C GLN A 169 9.41 16.31 -19.26
N GLU A 170 9.78 15.04 -19.45
CA GLU A 170 9.08 13.93 -18.82
C GLU A 170 9.24 14.14 -17.32
N SER A 171 8.31 14.91 -16.75
CA SER A 171 8.26 15.23 -15.34
C SER A 171 7.90 13.94 -14.60
N THR A 172 8.90 13.08 -14.38
CA THR A 172 8.77 11.94 -13.49
C THR A 172 8.58 12.51 -12.10
N VAL A 173 7.33 12.67 -11.70
CA VAL A 173 6.96 13.13 -10.36
C VAL A 173 7.43 12.04 -9.40
N VAL A 174 8.63 12.19 -8.85
CA VAL A 174 9.12 11.33 -7.77
C VAL A 174 8.20 11.59 -6.57
N LEU A 175 7.45 10.57 -6.16
CA LEU A 175 6.63 10.64 -4.96
C LEU A 175 7.54 10.91 -3.75
N LYS A 176 7.47 12.12 -3.22
CA LYS A 176 8.21 12.54 -2.02
C LYS A 176 7.21 12.89 -0.93
N LEU A 177 7.04 12.01 0.04
CA LEU A 177 6.28 12.32 1.25
C LEU A 177 7.20 13.02 2.23
N LYS A 178 6.67 14.00 2.97
CA LYS A 178 7.44 14.75 3.97
C LYS A 178 6.71 14.89 5.29
N ARG A 179 5.42 15.25 5.25
CA ARG A 179 4.63 15.55 6.45
C ARG A 179 3.22 15.02 6.32
N ALA A 180 2.80 14.25 7.31
CA ALA A 180 1.41 13.83 7.41
C ALA A 180 0.54 15.02 7.81
N LEU A 181 -0.57 15.23 7.09
CA LEU A 181 -1.56 16.25 7.40
C LEU A 181 -2.60 15.62 8.32
N HIS A 182 -2.62 16.06 9.58
CA HIS A 182 -3.53 15.52 10.59
C HIS A 182 -4.93 16.09 10.39
N LYS A 183 -5.95 15.28 10.70
CA LYS A 183 -7.34 15.72 10.63
C LYS A 183 -7.58 16.85 11.65
N PRO A 184 -8.18 17.99 11.28
CA PRO A 184 -8.32 19.16 12.17
C PRO A 184 -9.05 18.90 13.49
N GLN A 185 -9.91 17.88 13.53
CA GLN A 185 -10.73 17.52 14.70
C GLN A 185 -10.14 16.35 15.49
N ALA A 186 -9.07 15.72 15.00
CA ALA A 186 -8.42 14.58 15.64
C ALA A 186 -6.96 14.96 15.94
N PHE A 187 -6.77 15.66 17.06
CA PHE A 187 -5.43 15.91 17.56
C PHE A 187 -4.90 14.64 18.24
N PRO A 188 -3.67 14.21 17.91
CA PRO A 188 -3.06 13.07 18.58
C PRO A 188 -2.89 13.39 20.07
N SER A 189 -3.21 12.43 20.93
CA SER A 189 -3.00 12.58 22.36
C SER A 189 -1.50 12.77 22.66
N LEU A 190 -1.19 13.44 23.79
CA LEU A 190 0.19 13.55 24.24
C LEU A 190 0.86 12.17 24.37
N GLN A 191 0.10 11.16 24.82
CA GLN A 191 0.57 9.78 24.89
C GLN A 191 1.01 9.25 23.52
N HIS A 192 0.23 9.50 22.47
CA HIS A 192 0.60 9.07 21.12
C HIS A 192 1.79 9.85 20.58
N LEU A 193 1.85 11.16 20.79
CA LEU A 193 2.99 11.99 20.41
C LEU A 193 4.29 11.52 21.09
N THR A 194 4.22 11.15 22.37
CA THR A 194 5.34 10.54 23.10
C THR A 194 5.72 9.19 22.48
N ARG A 195 4.75 8.33 22.15
CA ARG A 195 5.02 7.07 21.43
C ARG A 195 5.76 7.29 20.12
N LEU A 196 5.32 8.23 19.28
CA LEU A 196 6.00 8.56 18.02
C LEU A 196 7.43 9.05 18.26
N THR A 197 7.64 9.85 19.31
CA THR A 197 8.96 10.36 19.69
C THR A 197 9.89 9.24 20.14
N ILE A 198 9.39 8.31 20.95
CA ILE A 198 10.13 7.12 21.39
C ILE A 198 10.49 6.24 20.19
N ASN A 199 9.52 5.89 19.35
CA ASN A 199 9.75 5.03 18.19
C ASN A 199 10.85 5.61 17.30
N ARG A 200 10.84 6.93 17.03
CA ARG A 200 11.88 7.60 16.23
C ARG A 200 13.29 7.51 16.81
N SER A 201 13.38 7.25 18.12
CA SER A 201 14.64 7.25 18.87
C SER A 201 15.17 5.84 19.15
N THR A 202 14.36 4.79 19.02
CA THR A 202 14.78 3.40 19.27
C THR A 202 14.09 2.39 18.37
N GLY A 203 14.84 1.41 17.87
CA GLY A 203 14.29 0.24 17.16
C GLY A 203 13.87 -0.90 18.09
N CYS A 204 14.14 -0.79 19.39
CA CYS A 204 13.93 -1.86 20.37
C CYS A 204 13.15 -1.32 21.59
N PRO A 205 11.84 -1.03 21.46
CA PRO A 205 11.03 -0.48 22.56
C PRO A 205 10.94 -1.41 23.78
N ASP A 206 11.12 -2.72 23.57
CA ASP A 206 11.03 -3.75 24.63
C ASP A 206 12.17 -3.69 25.65
N GLN A 207 13.26 -3.01 25.31
CA GLN A 207 14.43 -2.86 26.18
C GLN A 207 14.36 -1.60 27.04
N LEU A 208 13.33 -0.78 26.86
CA LEU A 208 13.16 0.44 27.64
C LEU A 208 12.74 0.09 29.08
N PRO A 209 13.15 0.88 30.09
CA PRO A 209 12.77 0.68 31.49
C PRO A 209 11.32 1.17 31.72
N LEU A 210 10.36 0.61 30.98
CA LEU A 210 8.95 0.95 31.01
C LEU A 210 8.11 -0.21 31.56
N PRO A 211 7.03 0.07 32.31
CA PRO A 211 6.04 -0.93 32.67
C PRO A 211 5.46 -1.65 31.44
N ARG A 212 5.13 -2.95 31.58
CA ARG A 212 4.60 -3.79 30.49
C ARG A 212 3.42 -3.18 29.72
N PRO A 213 2.43 -2.50 30.35
CA PRO A 213 1.35 -1.85 29.61
C PRO A 213 1.84 -0.76 28.65
N LEU A 214 2.89 -0.02 29.02
CA LEU A 214 3.48 1.01 28.16
C LEU A 214 4.28 0.40 27.01
N VAL A 215 5.00 -0.70 27.26
CA VAL A 215 5.68 -1.44 26.19
C VAL A 215 4.67 -1.95 25.16
N ARG A 216 3.55 -2.55 25.61
CA ARG A 216 2.45 -2.96 24.70
C ARG A 216 1.88 -1.78 23.92
N TYR A 217 1.65 -0.65 24.57
CA TYR A 217 1.18 0.56 23.90
C TYR A 217 2.11 1.06 22.78
N LEU A 218 3.44 0.89 22.95
CA LEU A 218 4.42 1.16 21.89
C LEU A 218 4.32 0.12 20.76
N GLN A 219 4.19 -1.16 21.09
CA GLN A 219 4.04 -2.26 20.12
C GLN A 219 2.75 -2.19 19.32
N ASP A 220 1.67 -1.67 19.89
CA ASP A 220 0.38 -1.47 19.20
C ASP A 220 0.48 -0.46 18.05
N TYR A 221 1.51 0.37 18.00
CA TYR A 221 1.78 1.25 16.85
C TYR A 221 3.30 1.46 16.70
N PRO A 222 3.99 0.56 15.98
CA PRO A 222 5.45 0.54 15.90
C PRO A 222 6.00 1.42 14.75
N PHE A 223 5.35 2.57 14.48
CA PHE A 223 5.71 3.45 13.37
C PHE A 223 6.22 4.82 13.84
N HIS A 224 6.94 5.50 12.95
CA HIS A 224 7.51 6.84 13.20
C HIS A 224 6.63 7.99 12.72
N VAL A 225 5.63 7.68 11.90
CA VAL A 225 4.76 8.62 11.19
C VAL A 225 3.39 8.69 11.82
#